data_AF-A0A3E0E183-F1
#
_entry.id   AF-A0A3E0E183-F1
#
_cell.length_a   1.000
_cell.length_b   1.000
_cell.length_c   1.000
_cell.angle_alpha   90.00
_cell.angle_beta   90.00
_cell.angle_gamma   90.00
#
_symmetry.space_group_name_H-M   'P 1'
#
loop_
_entity.id
_entity.type
_entity.pdbx_description
1 polymer ?
#
loop_
_entity_poly.entity_id
_entity_poly.type
_entity_poly.pdbx_seq_one_letter_code
_entity_poly.pdbx_strand_id
1 'polypeptide(L)' 'MDEKYLRNIYVFENEFWDFYNKQSKKVQAKIDWVIDLVRTLPIIPEKFFKHLEGTEGLFEIRVKVGSDIYRIFCFFDNGK' A
#
# COMPACT_ATOMS: atom_id res chain seq x y z
N MET A 1 2.09 -22.13 -6.50
CA MET A 1 3.13 -21.50 -7.34
C MET A 1 3.68 -20.39 -6.48
N ASP A 2 4.88 -20.57 -5.94
CA ASP A 2 5.45 -19.64 -4.96
C ASP A 2 5.73 -18.31 -5.65
N GLU A 3 4.80 -17.36 -5.52
CA GLU A 3 5.06 -15.98 -5.92
C GLU A 3 6.14 -15.42 -4.99
N LYS A 4 7.35 -15.32 -5.53
CA LYS A 4 8.47 -14.75 -4.81
C LYS A 4 8.21 -13.25 -4.64
N TYR A 5 7.85 -12.83 -3.43
CA TYR A 5 7.73 -11.42 -3.10
C TYR A 5 9.03 -10.69 -3.43
N LEU A 6 8.91 -9.62 -4.21
CA LEU A 6 10.04 -8.75 -4.60
C LEU A 6 10.36 -7.74 -3.51
N ARG A 7 9.38 -7.42 -2.65
CA ARG A 7 9.51 -6.44 -1.57
C ARG A 7 8.93 -6.98 -0.27
N ASN A 8 9.59 -6.66 0.83
CA ASN A 8 9.09 -6.90 2.17
C ASN A 8 8.25 -5.71 2.62
N ILE A 9 7.22 -5.98 3.42
CA ILE A 9 6.36 -4.94 4.00
C ILE A 9 6.40 -5.08 5.51
N TYR A 10 6.61 -3.94 6.16
CA TYR A 10 6.61 -3.80 7.61
C TYR A 10 5.56 -2.76 7.98
N VAL A 11 4.66 -3.13 8.87
CA VAL A 11 3.73 -2.19 9.49
C VAL A 11 4.40 -1.68 10.75
N PHE A 12 4.57 -0.36 10.83
CA PHE A 12 5.09 0.30 12.02
C PHE A 12 3.94 0.57 12.99
N GLU A 13 4.18 0.28 14.27
CA GLU A 13 3.23 0.50 15.37
C GLU A 13 1.80 -0.02 15.06
N ASN A 14 0.76 0.65 15.55
CA ASN A 14 -0.62 0.14 15.54
C ASN A 14 -1.59 0.99 14.72
N GLU A 15 -1.21 2.19 14.31
CA GLU A 15 -2.04 3.18 13.63
C GLU A 15 -2.64 2.61 12.34
N PHE A 16 -1.84 1.84 11.59
CA PHE A 16 -2.32 1.13 10.41
C PHE A 16 -3.36 0.09 10.78
N TRP A 17 -3.12 -0.73 11.81
CA TRP A 17 -4.04 -1.79 12.22
C TRP A 17 -5.34 -1.22 12.76
N ASP A 18 -5.28 -0.14 13.54
CA ASP A 18 -6.45 0.59 14.03
C ASP A 18 -7.28 1.16 12.89
N PHE A 19 -6.64 1.71 11.86
CA PHE A 19 -7.32 2.15 10.64
C PHE A 19 -7.92 0.97 9.87
N TYR A 20 -7.13 -0.07 9.58
CA TYR A 20 -7.49 -1.22 8.76
C TYR A 20 -8.64 -2.02 9.37
N ASN A 21 -8.59 -2.28 10.68
CA ASN A 21 -9.59 -3.07 11.39
C ASN A 21 -10.96 -2.37 11.48
N LYS A 22 -11.00 -1.03 11.36
CA LYS A 22 -12.25 -0.26 11.28
C LYS A 22 -12.93 -0.31 9.90
N GLN A 23 -12.24 -0.81 8.87
CA GLN A 23 -12.79 -0.85 7.51
C GLN A 23 -13.71 -2.05 7.28
N SER A 24 -14.62 -1.92 6.30
CA SER A 24 -15.43 -3.06 5.86
C SER A 24 -14.56 -4.16 5.24
N LYS A 25 -15.03 -5.41 5.24
CA LYS A 25 -14.32 -6.54 4.62
C LYS A 25 -13.98 -6.31 3.15
N LYS A 26 -14.84 -5.61 2.42
CA LYS A 26 -14.60 -5.23 1.01
C LYS A 26 -13.42 -4.26 0.88
N VAL A 27 -13.31 -3.31 1.79
CA VAL A 27 -12.22 -2.32 1.80
C VAL A 27 -10.91 -2.97 2.26
N GLN A 28 -10.95 -3.78 3.32
CA GLN A 28 -9.81 -4.60 3.78
C GLN A 28 -9.24 -5.44 2.64
N ALA A 29 -10.08 -6.22 1.95
CA ALA A 29 -9.65 -7.03 0.81
C ALA A 29 -9.02 -6.20 -0.32
N LYS A 30 -9.50 -4.97 -0.56
CA LYS A 30 -8.90 -4.10 -1.57
C LYS A 30 -7.55 -3.54 -1.09
N ILE A 31 -7.42 -3.18 0.17
CA ILE A 31 -6.15 -2.76 0.77
C ILE A 31 -5.12 -3.89 0.62
N ASP A 32 -5.46 -5.10 1.05
CA ASP A 32 -4.58 -6.27 0.96
C ASP A 32 -4.15 -6.54 -0.47
N TRP A 33 -5.09 -6.48 -1.42
CA TRP A 33 -4.79 -6.68 -2.83
C TRP A 33 -3.83 -5.61 -3.39
N VAL A 34 -3.98 -4.33 -3.01
CA VAL A 34 -3.05 -3.29 -3.48
C VAL A 34 -1.67 -3.45 -2.83
N ILE A 35 -1.62 -3.78 -1.54
CA ILE A 35 -0.37 -4.10 -0.83
C ILE A 35 0.34 -5.28 -1.49
N ASP A 36 -0.39 -6.31 -1.89
CA ASP A 36 0.17 -7.46 -2.59
C ASP A 36 0.74 -7.11 -3.96
N LEU A 37 0.06 -6.24 -4.74
CA LEU A 37 0.64 -5.71 -5.99
C LEU A 37 1.97 -4.97 -5.75
N VAL A 38 2.07 -4.18 -4.68
CA VAL A 38 3.32 -3.48 -4.32
C VAL A 38 4.44 -4.48 -4.02
N ARG A 39 4.10 -5.63 -3.42
CA ARG A 39 5.06 -6.69 -3.06
C ARG A 39 5.50 -7.53 -4.25
N THR A 40 4.64 -7.75 -5.23
CA THR A 40 4.84 -8.76 -6.29
C THR A 40 5.24 -8.15 -7.62
N LEU A 41 4.79 -6.94 -7.96
CA LEU A 41 5.07 -6.34 -9.27
C LEU A 41 6.46 -5.70 -9.31
N PRO A 42 7.30 -6.01 -10.32
CA PRO A 42 8.58 -5.31 -10.51
C PRO A 42 8.38 -3.81 -10.71
N ILE A 43 7.40 -3.43 -11.54
CA ILE A 43 7.00 -2.05 -11.81
C ILE A 43 5.58 -1.85 -11.29
N ILE A 44 5.42 -0.98 -10.31
CA ILE A 44 4.12 -0.73 -9.67
C ILE A 44 3.41 0.42 -10.41
N PRO A 45 2.16 0.25 -10.87
CA PRO A 45 1.42 1.33 -11.51
C PRO A 45 1.17 2.52 -10.56
N GLU A 46 1.39 3.75 -11.04
CA GLU A 46 1.23 4.99 -10.26
C GLU A 46 -0.20 5.18 -9.70
N LYS A 47 -1.19 4.59 -10.36
CA LYS A 47 -2.59 4.59 -9.86
C LYS A 47 -2.75 3.89 -8.51
N PHE A 48 -1.80 3.05 -8.11
CA PHE A 48 -1.81 2.29 -6.86
C PHE A 48 -0.72 2.70 -5.89
N PHE A 49 0.42 3.17 -6.39
CA PHE A 49 1.57 3.53 -5.56
C PHE A 49 2.27 4.75 -6.16
N LYS A 50 2.26 5.87 -5.43
CA LYS A 50 2.83 7.13 -5.94
C LYS A 50 3.75 7.77 -4.91
N HIS A 51 4.88 8.30 -5.36
CA HIS A 51 5.73 9.18 -4.56
C HIS A 51 5.03 10.52 -4.32
N LEU A 52 5.05 11.01 -3.07
CA LEU A 52 4.50 12.33 -2.76
C LEU A 52 5.53 13.41 -3.15
N GLU A 53 5.22 14.16 -4.19
CA GLU A 53 6.10 15.21 -4.71
C GLU A 53 6.44 16.25 -3.63
N GLY A 54 7.69 16.70 -3.60
CA GLY A 54 8.16 17.66 -2.58
C GLY A 54 8.48 17.05 -1.21
N THR A 55 8.45 15.72 -1.08
CA THR A 55 8.89 15.00 0.12
C THR A 55 10.08 14.10 -0.18
N GLU A 56 10.80 13.70 0.87
CA GLU A 56 11.92 12.76 0.77
C GLU A 56 11.44 11.36 1.21
N GLY A 57 11.26 10.47 0.24
CA GLY A 57 11.01 9.04 0.50
C GLY A 57 9.61 8.67 0.99
N LEU A 58 8.65 9.60 0.97
CA LEU A 58 7.26 9.35 1.36
C LEU A 58 6.42 8.97 0.13
N PHE A 59 5.74 7.84 0.23
CA PHE A 59 4.88 7.29 -0.81
C PHE A 59 3.46 7.10 -0.28
N GLU A 60 2.50 7.07 -1.18
CA GLU A 60 1.10 6.76 -0.89
C GLU A 60 0.63 5.52 -1.67
N ILE A 61 0.06 4.57 -0.94
CA ILE A 61 -0.77 3.49 -1.47
C ILE A 61 -2.19 4.02 -1.67
N ARG A 62 -2.67 3.94 -2.91
CA ARG A 62 -3.95 4.48 -3.35
C ARG A 62 -5.00 3.39 -3.46
N VAL A 63 -6.01 3.45 -2.60
CA VAL A 63 -7.12 2.49 -2.58
C VAL A 63 -8.42 3.23 -2.87
N LYS A 64 -9.18 2.75 -3.85
CA LYS A 64 -10.52 3.24 -4.19
C LYS A 64 -11.51 2.10 -4.23
N VAL A 65 -12.62 2.24 -3.51
CA VAL A 65 -13.72 1.26 -3.46
C VAL A 65 -15.04 2.02 -3.65
N GLY A 66 -15.59 1.98 -4.87
CA GLY A 66 -16.75 2.82 -5.19
C GLY A 66 -16.41 4.32 -5.13
N SER A 67 -17.14 5.08 -4.32
CA SER A 67 -16.88 6.49 -4.02
C SER A 67 -15.78 6.70 -2.99
N ASP A 68 -15.47 5.68 -2.18
CA ASP A 68 -14.56 5.82 -1.05
C ASP A 68 -13.11 5.81 -1.51
N ILE A 69 -12.33 6.75 -0.99
CA ILE A 69 -10.94 7.00 -1.37
C ILE A 69 -10.09 6.96 -0.10
N TYR A 70 -9.13 6.04 -0.07
CA TYR A 70 -8.19 5.87 1.03
C TYR A 70 -6.76 6.09 0.54
N ARG A 71 -5.93 6.67 1.42
CA ARG A 71 -4.49 6.84 1.23
C ARG A 71 -3.79 6.27 2.44
N ILE A 72 -2.91 5.31 2.21
CA ILE A 72 -2.04 4.74 3.23
C ILE A 72 -0.64 5.21 2.91
N PHE A 73 -0.03 5.96 3.82
CA PHE A 73 1.31 6.47 3.63
C PHE A 73 2.34 5.45 4.09
N CYS A 74 3.45 5.37 3.37
CA CYS A 74 4.56 4.48 3.68
C CYS A 74 5.87 5.06 3.17
N PHE A 75 6.96 4.57 3.74
CA PHE A 75 8.31 4.89 3.28
C PHE A 75 8.84 3.76 2.41
N PHE A 76 9.57 4.12 1.37
CA PHE A 76 10.20 3.16 0.48
C PHE A 76 11.70 3.13 0.73
N ASP A 77 12.13 2.18 1.54
CA ASP A 77 13.53 2.07 1.94
C ASP A 77 14.37 1.44 0.81
N ASN A 78 15.56 1.98 0.58
CA ASN A 78 16.58 1.53 -0.39
C ASN A 78 16.32 1.73 -1.90
N GLY A 79 15.31 2.52 -2.32
CA GLY A 79 15.21 2.99 -3.70
C GLY A 79 15.16 1.90 -4.79
N LYS A 80 14.76 0.66 -4.45
CA LYS A 80 14.56 -0.48 -5.34
C LYS A 80 13.25 -1.23 -5.04
#